data_AF-A0A928T465-F1
#
_entry.id   AF-A0A928T465-F1
#
_cell.length_a   1.000
_cell.length_b   1.000
_cell.length_c   1.000
_cell.angle_alpha   90.00
_cell.angle_beta   90.00
_cell.angle_gamma   90.00
#
_symmetry.space_group_name_H-M   'P 1'
#
loop_
_entity.id
_entity.type
_entity.pdbx_description
1 polymer ?
#
loop_
_entity_poly.entity_id
_entity_poly.type
_entity_poly.pdbx_seq_one_letter_code
_entity_poly.pdbx_strand_id
1 'polypeptide(L)'
;MTAYFIRRLLLIPPTLVGMTLVVFFIIRFTPGGPMEQALLEARMKSDGQRGGSSRQQSSGLTPGQLLKLQEQYGHDKPFHLAYMAWLGVWPKEMNRSRADFPEGKMETEVKLPGTAQILVVKRDADDRATIVPPDGVDVSSWRARIITPEKQKAEWEKANPGQKLDKAQPHVALIYQPKLSGVLQGNLGDSTRYSEPVWTMMKRRFPISLFFGLASIILTYLVCVPLGVLKAIKHRTPTDTVTSVIIFFGYAIPGFVLGVFLMVIFAARLRWFPLEGFVSPNFAELGFFGKIGDLLHHAILPLCCYLVGSFASLTMLVKNNLLDQLASDYVRTAVAKGVEYKNAVIGHALRNSFIPVAATMGQALTVLVAGSFLIERIFDIDGFGLMGFNALLEKDYPIVMGTVTVGGLLLMLGNVLSDMITARLDPRIRFE
;
A
#
# COMPACT_ATOMS: atom_id res chain seq x y z
N MET A 1 16.26 -24.51 -14.01
CA MET A 1 14.88 -24.31 -13.51
C MET A 1 14.83 -24.06 -12.01
N THR A 2 15.10 -25.03 -11.14
CA THR A 2 15.09 -24.80 -9.67
C THR A 2 16.06 -23.69 -9.25
N ALA A 3 17.28 -23.70 -9.78
CA ALA A 3 18.27 -22.64 -9.54
C ALA A 3 17.77 -21.24 -9.95
N TYR A 4 17.05 -21.12 -11.07
CA TYR A 4 16.46 -19.87 -11.52
C TYR A 4 15.37 -19.37 -10.55
N PHE A 5 14.43 -20.25 -10.17
CA PHE A 5 13.38 -19.88 -9.22
C PHE A 5 13.94 -19.51 -7.84
N ILE A 6 14.98 -20.21 -7.39
CA ILE A 6 15.70 -19.86 -6.16
C ILE A 6 16.36 -18.49 -6.31
N ARG A 7 17.08 -18.22 -7.40
CA ARG A 7 17.66 -16.89 -7.67
C ARG A 7 16.57 -15.80 -7.66
N ARG A 8 15.43 -16.05 -8.31
CA ARG A 8 14.34 -15.07 -8.38
C ARG A 8 13.66 -14.85 -7.03
N LEU A 9 13.49 -15.90 -6.23
CA LEU A 9 12.99 -15.79 -4.85
C LEU A 9 13.98 -15.03 -3.95
N LEU A 10 15.29 -15.29 -4.12
CA LEU A 10 16.35 -14.57 -3.42
C LEU A 10 16.49 -13.11 -3.86
N LEU A 11 16.04 -12.77 -5.07
CA LEU A 11 15.96 -11.38 -5.54
C LEU A 11 14.76 -10.62 -4.95
N ILE A 12 13.76 -11.29 -4.37
CA ILE A 12 12.60 -10.59 -3.79
C ILE A 12 13.02 -9.64 -2.65
N PRO A 13 13.74 -10.09 -1.60
CA PRO A 13 14.15 -9.20 -0.51
C PRO A 13 14.96 -7.96 -0.96
N PRO A 14 16.04 -8.05 -1.76
CA PRO A 14 16.82 -6.87 -2.14
C PRO A 14 16.01 -5.91 -3.01
N THR A 15 15.14 -6.42 -3.88
CA THR A 15 14.31 -5.57 -4.75
C THR A 15 13.22 -4.85 -3.92
N LEU A 16 12.63 -5.53 -2.94
CA LEU A 16 11.65 -4.94 -2.03
C LEU A 16 12.29 -3.89 -1.11
N VAL A 17 13.51 -4.14 -0.62
CA VAL A 17 14.32 -3.15 0.11
C VAL A 17 14.60 -1.94 -0.78
N GLY A 18 15.04 -2.14 -2.03
CA GLY A 18 15.27 -1.05 -2.98
C GLY A 18 14.02 -0.18 -3.21
N MET A 19 12.89 -0.82 -3.51
CA MET A 19 11.61 -0.11 -3.74
C MET A 19 11.16 0.68 -2.51
N THR A 20 11.15 0.04 -1.33
CA THR A 20 10.71 0.68 -0.08
C THR A 20 11.67 1.78 0.36
N LEU A 21 12.98 1.63 0.13
CA LEU A 21 13.97 2.66 0.44
C LEU A 21 13.77 3.92 -0.40
N VAL A 22 13.50 3.77 -1.71
CA VAL A 22 13.18 4.90 -2.59
C VAL A 22 11.93 5.62 -2.11
N VAL A 23 10.85 4.89 -1.80
CA VAL A 23 9.61 5.49 -1.30
C VAL A 23 9.83 6.17 0.05
N PHE A 24 10.54 5.52 0.98
CA PHE A 24 10.85 6.08 2.30
C PHE A 24 11.66 7.37 2.18
N PHE A 25 12.62 7.41 1.26
CA PHE A 25 13.40 8.60 0.95
C PHE A 25 12.47 9.71 0.43
N ILE A 26 11.68 9.46 -0.61
CA ILE A 26 10.76 10.46 -1.17
C ILE A 26 9.85 11.04 -0.08
N ILE A 27 9.23 10.18 0.72
CA ILE A 27 8.33 10.59 1.81
C ILE A 27 9.01 11.51 2.83
N ARG A 28 10.25 11.22 3.21
CA ARG A 28 11.02 12.03 4.18
C ARG A 28 11.39 13.41 3.65
N PHE A 29 11.49 13.56 2.33
CA PHE A 29 11.83 14.83 1.67
C PHE A 29 10.59 15.62 1.20
N THR A 30 9.40 15.01 1.21
CA THR A 30 8.16 15.71 0.86
C THR A 30 7.79 16.74 1.93
N PRO A 31 7.60 18.02 1.57
CA PRO A 31 7.25 19.07 2.52
C PRO A 31 5.85 18.88 3.14
N GLY A 32 5.64 19.39 4.35
CA GLY A 32 4.34 19.35 5.01
C GLY A 32 4.05 18.05 5.77
N GLY A 33 5.05 17.34 6.29
CA GLY A 33 4.86 16.06 6.97
C GLY A 33 3.90 16.11 8.19
N PRO A 34 3.66 14.96 8.86
CA PRO A 34 2.72 14.85 9.99
C PRO A 34 2.92 15.90 11.07
N MET A 35 4.17 16.31 11.30
CA MET A 35 4.51 17.38 12.24
C MET A 35 3.99 18.75 11.82
N GLU A 36 4.12 19.13 10.55
CA GLU A 36 3.59 20.39 10.03
C GLU A 36 2.06 20.39 10.04
N GLN A 37 1.43 19.24 9.78
CA GLN A 37 -0.02 19.08 9.91
C GLN A 37 -0.48 19.16 11.37
N ALA A 38 0.22 18.51 12.30
CA ALA A 38 -0.07 18.61 13.73
C ALA A 38 0.11 20.05 14.24
N LEU A 39 1.11 20.77 13.72
CA LEU A 39 1.32 22.19 13.97
C LEU A 39 0.18 23.06 13.43
N LEU A 40 -0.22 22.82 12.18
CA LEU A 40 -1.32 23.53 11.55
C LEU A 40 -2.63 23.26 12.28
N GLU A 41 -2.91 22.00 12.62
CA GLU A 41 -4.09 21.59 13.39
C GLU A 41 -4.10 22.22 14.78
N ALA A 42 -2.96 22.23 15.47
CA ALA A 42 -2.84 22.90 16.77
C ALA A 42 -3.03 24.41 16.67
N ARG A 43 -2.48 25.06 15.63
CA ARG A 43 -2.71 26.50 15.35
C ARG A 43 -4.19 26.77 15.03
N MET A 44 -4.83 25.95 14.21
CA MET A 44 -6.25 26.08 13.86
C MET A 44 -7.16 25.86 15.06
N LYS A 45 -6.87 24.86 15.91
CA LYS A 45 -7.57 24.66 17.20
C LYS A 45 -7.38 25.84 18.15
N SER A 46 -6.22 26.48 18.14
CA SER A 46 -5.97 27.69 18.95
C SER A 46 -6.69 28.94 18.42
N ASP A 47 -6.92 29.05 17.11
CA ASP A 47 -7.63 30.19 16.49
C ASP A 47 -9.16 30.00 16.47
N GLY A 48 -9.67 28.76 16.41
CA GLY A 48 -11.11 28.48 16.54
C GLY A 48 -11.71 28.83 17.90
N GLN A 49 -10.86 29.13 18.89
CA GLN A 49 -11.27 29.55 20.24
C GLN A 49 -11.20 31.08 20.43
N ARG A 50 -10.83 31.85 19.39
CA ARG A 50 -10.57 33.31 19.43
C ARG A 50 -11.71 34.17 18.88
N GLY A 51 -12.95 33.87 19.27
CA GLY A 51 -14.04 34.84 19.26
C GLY A 51 -13.96 35.76 20.48
N GLY A 52 -12.89 36.55 20.63
CA GLY A 52 -12.71 37.43 21.78
C GLY A 52 -11.43 38.25 21.72
N SER A 53 -11.57 39.57 21.67
CA SER A 53 -10.53 40.57 21.48
C SER A 53 -9.35 40.46 22.47
N SER A 54 -8.17 40.06 21.98
CA SER A 54 -6.89 40.63 22.44
C SER A 54 -5.76 40.22 21.50
N ARG A 55 -5.10 41.25 20.96
CA ARG A 55 -3.98 41.15 20.03
C ARG A 55 -2.70 40.98 20.85
N GLN A 56 -2.40 39.76 21.31
CA GLN A 56 -1.08 39.48 21.90
C GLN A 56 -0.64 38.03 21.66
N GLN A 57 0.45 37.94 20.90
CA GLN A 57 1.42 36.84 20.76
C GLN A 57 0.91 35.45 20.36
N SER A 58 1.47 34.97 19.26
CA SER A 58 1.29 33.64 18.67
C SER A 58 1.53 32.52 19.68
N SER A 59 0.46 31.97 20.27
CA SER A 59 0.54 30.72 21.02
C SER A 59 0.28 29.55 20.07
N GLY A 60 1.24 29.32 19.16
CA GLY A 60 1.41 28.00 18.56
C GLY A 60 1.95 27.02 19.61
N LEU A 61 2.02 25.72 19.29
CA LEU A 61 2.68 24.71 20.14
C LEU A 61 4.02 25.24 20.68
N THR A 62 4.26 25.07 21.98
CA THR A 62 5.53 25.52 22.58
C THR A 62 6.69 24.71 21.99
N PRO A 63 7.91 25.27 21.93
CA PRO A 63 9.08 24.54 21.39
C PRO A 63 9.32 23.18 22.04
N GLY A 64 9.03 23.03 23.34
CA GLY A 64 9.10 21.74 24.05
C GLY A 64 8.03 20.72 23.60
N GLN A 65 6.81 21.18 23.31
CA GLN A 65 5.74 20.31 22.75
C GLN A 65 6.08 19.85 21.33
N LEU A 66 6.71 20.72 20.55
CA LEU A 66 7.20 20.43 19.21
C LEU A 66 8.31 19.36 19.21
N LEU A 67 9.30 19.51 20.09
CA LEU A 67 10.35 18.51 20.28
C LEU A 67 9.76 17.15 20.71
N LYS A 68 8.73 17.18 21.57
CA LYS A 68 8.01 15.96 21.98
C LYS A 68 7.32 15.26 20.80
N LEU A 69 6.71 16.01 19.88
CA LEU A 69 6.10 15.46 18.67
C LEU A 69 7.16 14.92 17.69
N GLN A 70 8.26 15.64 17.48
CA GLN A 70 9.38 15.19 16.63
C GLN A 70 9.92 13.83 17.04
N GLU A 71 10.10 13.67 18.35
CA GLU A 71 10.58 12.43 18.95
C GLU A 71 9.55 11.29 18.83
N GLN A 72 8.26 11.59 19.02
CA GLN A 72 7.18 10.62 18.87
C GLN A 72 7.10 10.06 17.44
N TYR A 73 7.29 10.90 16.42
CA TYR A 73 7.29 10.48 15.02
C TYR A 73 8.66 9.96 14.53
N GLY A 74 9.68 9.89 15.40
CA GLY A 74 11.02 9.37 15.06
C GLY A 74 11.75 10.22 14.01
N HIS A 75 11.42 11.52 13.91
CA HIS A 75 12.10 12.45 13.01
C HIS A 75 13.44 12.94 13.56
N ASP A 76 13.76 12.63 14.82
CA ASP A 76 15.04 12.86 15.49
C ASP A 76 16.19 12.04 14.88
N LYS A 77 15.90 10.86 14.31
CA LYS A 77 16.91 9.92 13.82
C LYS A 77 17.33 10.22 12.37
N PRO A 78 18.63 10.01 12.02
CA PRO A 78 19.10 9.96 10.64
C PRO A 78 18.25 9.01 9.79
N PHE A 79 18.05 9.37 8.51
CA PHE A 79 17.12 8.65 7.63
C PHE A 79 17.40 7.14 7.53
N HIS A 80 18.68 6.74 7.49
CA HIS A 80 19.09 5.35 7.36
C HIS A 80 18.76 4.54 8.62
N LEU A 81 18.96 5.12 9.82
CA LEU A 81 18.57 4.46 11.07
C LEU A 81 17.05 4.36 11.19
N ALA A 82 16.32 5.39 10.76
CA ALA A 82 14.86 5.37 10.74
C ALA A 82 14.34 4.28 9.78
N TYR A 83 14.94 4.15 8.60
CA TYR A 83 14.59 3.10 7.64
C TYR A 83 14.97 1.70 8.16
N MET A 84 16.17 1.49 8.68
CA MET A 84 16.59 0.20 9.26
C MET A 84 15.71 -0.21 10.44
N ALA A 85 15.29 0.75 11.26
CA ALA A 85 14.34 0.51 12.34
C ALA A 85 12.96 0.16 11.80
N TRP A 86 12.48 0.87 10.77
CA TRP A 86 11.22 0.56 10.08
C TRP A 86 11.24 -0.85 9.48
N LEU A 87 12.30 -1.22 8.78
CA LEU A 87 12.51 -2.55 8.20
C LEU A 87 12.56 -3.63 9.29
N GLY A 88 13.08 -3.30 10.48
CA GLY A 88 13.18 -4.23 11.61
C GLY A 88 14.57 -4.85 11.77
N VAL A 89 15.59 -4.25 11.17
CA VAL A 89 17.01 -4.62 11.33
C VAL A 89 17.68 -3.85 12.47
N TRP A 90 17.09 -2.71 12.87
CA TRP A 90 17.57 -1.89 13.99
C TRP A 90 16.54 -1.85 15.13
N PRO A 91 16.95 -1.92 16.41
CA PRO A 91 16.02 -1.88 17.53
C PRO A 91 15.28 -0.54 17.57
N LYS A 92 13.94 -0.61 17.63
CA LYS A 92 13.09 0.54 17.90
C LYS A 92 12.94 0.73 19.40
N GLU A 93 12.87 2.00 19.79
CA GLU A 93 12.45 2.39 21.12
C GLU A 93 10.92 2.24 21.17
N MET A 94 10.44 1.13 21.72
CA MET A 94 9.02 0.86 21.94
C MET A 94 8.63 1.23 23.37
N ASN A 95 7.32 1.37 23.62
CA ASN A 95 6.77 1.67 24.95
C ASN A 95 7.54 2.82 25.61
N ARG A 96 7.37 4.03 25.09
CA ARG A 96 8.12 5.19 25.58
C ARG A 96 7.35 5.94 26.64
N SER A 97 8.04 6.41 27.67
CA SER A 97 7.52 7.41 28.59
C SER A 97 8.56 8.49 28.83
N ARG A 98 8.08 9.71 29.02
CA ARG A 98 8.88 10.92 29.11
C ARG A 98 8.50 11.66 30.40
N ALA A 99 9.50 12.08 31.16
CA ALA A 99 9.34 13.10 32.19
C ALA A 99 10.46 14.14 32.10
N ASP A 100 10.12 15.37 32.43
CA ASP A 100 11.08 16.45 32.49
C ASP A 100 11.71 16.48 33.89
N PHE A 101 13.00 16.83 33.99
CA PHE A 101 13.66 17.02 35.28
C PHE A 101 13.27 18.41 35.83
N PRO A 102 12.83 18.49 37.10
CA PRO A 102 12.63 19.77 37.76
C PRO A 102 13.95 20.57 37.83
N GLU A 103 13.87 21.90 37.79
CA GLU A 103 15.06 22.76 37.81
C GLU A 103 15.98 22.43 39.00
N GLY A 104 17.26 22.17 38.69
CA GLY A 104 18.29 21.85 39.70
C GLY A 104 18.24 20.44 40.29
N LYS A 105 17.26 19.60 39.93
CA LYS A 105 17.15 18.22 40.45
C LYS A 105 17.82 17.20 39.53
N MET A 106 18.44 16.20 40.14
CA MET A 106 19.10 15.08 39.44
C MET A 106 18.22 13.84 39.34
N GLU A 107 16.98 13.91 39.82
CA GLU A 107 16.03 12.79 39.83
C GLU A 107 14.69 13.26 39.28
N THR A 108 14.03 12.39 38.50
CA THR A 108 12.67 12.61 38.02
C THR A 108 11.87 11.31 38.05
N GLU A 109 10.57 11.44 38.23
CA GLU A 109 9.62 10.34 38.28
C GLU A 109 9.00 10.13 36.90
N VAL A 110 9.21 8.94 36.34
CA VAL A 110 8.71 8.57 35.02
C VAL A 110 7.71 7.43 35.17
N LYS A 111 6.47 7.66 34.76
CA LYS A 111 5.44 6.60 34.74
C LYS A 111 5.82 5.51 33.74
N LEU A 112 5.74 4.25 34.15
CA LEU A 112 5.97 3.13 33.26
C LEU A 112 4.79 3.00 32.26
N PRO A 113 5.06 2.98 30.95
CA PRO A 113 4.03 2.82 29.92
C PRO A 113 3.14 1.60 30.16
N GLY A 114 1.82 1.80 30.14
CA GLY A 114 0.85 0.71 30.28
C GLY A 114 0.61 0.22 31.71
N THR A 115 1.29 0.78 32.72
CA THR A 115 1.05 0.44 34.14
C THR A 115 0.84 1.69 35.00
N ALA A 116 0.46 1.49 36.26
CA ALA A 116 0.36 2.57 37.26
C ALA A 116 1.69 2.81 38.01
N GLN A 117 2.74 2.04 37.71
CA GLN A 117 4.02 2.11 38.42
C GLN A 117 4.84 3.31 37.95
N ILE A 118 5.60 3.89 38.88
CA ILE A 118 6.46 5.05 38.65
C ILE A 118 7.90 4.59 38.88
N LEU A 119 8.78 4.87 37.91
CA LEU A 119 10.22 4.64 38.03
C LEU A 119 10.91 5.95 38.35
N VAL A 120 11.92 5.91 39.23
CA VAL A 120 12.79 7.07 39.44
C VAL A 120 13.98 6.94 38.49
N VAL A 121 14.20 7.97 37.67
CA VAL A 121 15.37 8.07 36.80
C VAL A 121 16.33 9.09 37.40
N LYS A 122 17.53 8.63 37.74
CA LYS A 122 18.61 9.47 38.25
C LYS A 122 19.57 9.85 37.12
N ARG A 123 20.08 11.08 37.19
CA ARG A 123 21.07 11.66 36.30
C ARG A 123 22.40 11.79 37.02
N ASP A 124 23.46 11.27 36.41
CA ASP A 124 24.83 11.44 36.91
C ASP A 124 25.46 12.76 36.38
N ALA A 125 26.64 13.12 36.90
CA ALA A 125 27.41 14.30 36.44
C ALA A 125 27.78 14.26 34.95
N ASP A 126 27.87 13.07 34.37
CA ASP A 126 28.10 12.83 32.93
C ASP A 126 26.79 12.72 32.10
N ASP A 127 25.65 13.16 32.63
CA ASP A 127 24.32 13.05 32.02
C ASP A 127 23.90 11.61 31.67
N ARG A 128 24.44 10.61 32.39
CA ARG A 128 24.05 9.21 32.25
C ARG A 128 22.78 8.93 33.06
N ALA A 129 21.89 8.13 32.47
CA ALA A 129 20.62 7.77 33.07
C ALA A 129 20.73 6.45 33.83
N THR A 130 20.35 6.45 35.11
CA THR A 130 20.23 5.23 35.92
C THR A 130 18.77 5.07 36.36
N ILE A 131 18.18 3.92 36.02
CA ILE A 131 16.82 3.57 36.44
C ILE A 131 16.90 2.95 37.83
N VAL A 132 16.13 3.50 38.77
CA VAL A 132 15.95 2.91 40.10
C VAL A 132 14.55 2.28 40.16
N PRO A 133 14.46 0.94 40.16
CA PRO A 133 13.18 0.25 40.20
C PRO A 133 12.55 0.34 41.60
N PRO A 134 11.22 0.42 41.70
CA PRO A 134 10.48 0.09 42.91
C PRO A 134 10.64 -1.39 43.28
N ASP A 135 10.50 -1.72 44.56
CA ASP A 135 10.59 -3.10 45.03
C ASP A 135 9.64 -4.04 44.27
N GLY A 136 10.18 -5.13 43.72
CA GLY A 136 9.41 -6.14 42.97
C GLY A 136 9.12 -5.84 41.50
N VAL A 137 9.64 -4.75 40.94
CA VAL A 137 9.45 -4.39 39.51
C VAL A 137 10.67 -4.79 38.68
N ASP A 138 10.49 -5.69 37.70
CA ASP A 138 11.54 -6.03 36.74
C ASP A 138 11.71 -4.92 35.70
N VAL A 139 12.85 -4.22 35.76
CA VAL A 139 13.25 -3.16 34.82
C VAL A 139 14.37 -3.59 33.86
N SER A 140 14.76 -4.87 33.84
CA SER A 140 15.90 -5.38 33.05
C SER A 140 15.76 -5.09 31.54
N SER A 141 14.54 -5.15 31.03
CA SER A 141 14.15 -4.87 29.64
C SER A 141 14.06 -3.39 29.29
N TRP A 142 14.13 -2.50 30.28
CA TRP A 142 14.01 -1.06 30.12
C TRP A 142 15.39 -0.40 30.02
N ARG A 143 15.44 0.67 29.23
CA ARG A 143 16.61 1.55 29.09
C ARG A 143 16.14 2.98 29.26
N ALA A 144 17.02 3.81 29.81
CA ALA A 144 16.78 5.24 29.95
C ALA A 144 17.85 6.01 29.18
N ARG A 145 17.45 7.10 28.54
CA ARG A 145 18.35 8.09 27.95
C ARG A 145 17.97 9.47 28.47
N ILE A 146 18.98 10.31 28.72
CA ILE A 146 18.78 11.71 29.06
C ILE A 146 18.99 12.54 27.81
N ILE A 147 18.06 13.47 27.58
CA ILE A 147 18.16 14.43 26.49
C ILE A 147 18.57 15.77 27.09
N THR A 148 19.79 16.18 26.78
CA THR A 148 20.35 17.44 27.29
C THR A 148 19.71 18.64 26.59
N PRO A 149 19.64 19.80 27.28
CA PRO A 149 19.15 21.04 26.69
C PRO A 149 19.92 21.46 25.43
N GLU A 150 21.24 21.19 25.40
CA GLU A 150 22.08 21.48 24.24
C GLU A 150 21.70 20.66 23.01
N LYS A 151 21.43 19.35 23.21
CA LYS A 151 20.97 18.47 22.14
C LYS A 151 19.60 18.88 21.63
N GLN A 152 18.68 19.23 22.53
CA GLN A 152 17.36 19.77 22.16
C GLN A 152 17.46 21.06 21.35
N LYS A 153 18.40 21.95 21.73
CA LYS A 153 18.68 23.18 20.98
C LYS A 153 19.24 22.90 19.59
N ALA A 154 20.22 22.00 19.47
CA ALA A 154 20.79 21.62 18.18
C ALA A 154 19.76 20.97 17.24
N GLU A 155 18.90 20.11 17.77
CA GLU A 155 17.79 19.49 17.01
C GLU A 155 16.76 20.53 16.57
N TRP A 156 16.43 21.48 17.44
CA TRP A 156 15.52 22.58 17.11
C TRP A 156 16.05 23.46 15.98
N GLU A 157 17.31 23.90 16.06
CA GLU A 157 17.94 24.76 15.06
C GLU A 157 18.08 24.05 13.71
N LYS A 158 18.31 22.73 13.72
CA LYS A 158 18.33 21.90 12.50
C LYS A 158 16.93 21.78 11.86
N ALA A 159 15.89 21.65 12.68
CA ALA A 159 14.52 21.51 12.21
C ALA A 159 13.88 22.85 11.80
N ASN A 160 14.32 23.97 12.38
CA ASN A 160 13.78 25.31 12.14
C ASN A 160 14.92 26.28 11.78
N PRO A 161 15.44 26.24 10.54
CA PRO A 161 16.52 27.13 10.10
C PRO A 161 16.14 28.61 10.32
N GLY A 162 16.97 29.34 11.07
CA GLY A 162 16.76 30.75 11.36
C GLY A 162 15.94 31.08 12.62
N GLN A 163 15.42 30.08 13.35
CA GLN A 163 14.77 30.29 14.65
C GLN A 163 15.66 29.78 15.79
N LYS A 164 16.05 30.68 16.70
CA LYS A 164 16.78 30.33 17.93
C LYS A 164 15.79 29.95 19.03
N LEU A 165 16.22 29.03 19.89
CA LEU A 165 15.43 28.62 21.05
C LEU A 165 15.58 29.67 22.17
N ASP A 166 14.52 30.44 22.42
CA ASP A 166 14.57 31.57 23.38
C ASP A 166 14.78 31.15 24.85
N LYS A 167 14.36 29.92 25.22
CA LYS A 167 14.50 29.37 26.57
C LYS A 167 15.19 28.01 26.55
N ALA A 168 16.16 27.83 27.45
CA ALA A 168 16.75 26.52 27.71
C ALA A 168 15.65 25.55 28.15
N GLN A 169 15.52 24.43 27.44
CA GLN A 169 14.57 23.39 27.82
C GLN A 169 15.14 22.59 29.00
N PRO A 170 14.29 22.02 29.88
CA PRO A 170 14.77 21.16 30.96
C PRO A 170 15.43 19.90 30.40
N HIS A 171 16.25 19.25 31.23
CA HIS A 171 16.70 17.89 30.93
C HIS A 171 15.47 16.99 30.87
N VAL A 172 15.51 16.00 29.99
CA VAL A 172 14.39 15.07 29.79
C VAL A 172 14.86 13.65 30.05
N ALA A 173 14.16 12.91 30.91
CA ALA A 173 14.32 11.47 31.02
C ALA A 173 13.35 10.79 30.03
N LEU A 174 13.90 10.01 29.11
CA LEU A 174 13.12 9.10 28.27
C LEU A 174 13.42 7.66 28.68
N ILE A 175 12.40 6.94 29.11
CA ILE A 175 12.47 5.48 29.28
C ILE A 175 11.84 4.78 28.08
N TYR A 176 12.45 3.69 27.63
CA TYR A 176 11.99 2.91 26.49
C TYR A 176 12.44 1.46 26.59
N GLN A 177 11.75 0.58 25.86
CA GLN A 177 12.16 -0.80 25.66
C GLN A 177 12.75 -0.96 24.25
N PRO A 178 14.05 -1.28 24.10
CA PRO A 178 14.61 -1.59 22.80
C PRO A 178 14.06 -2.93 22.31
N LYS A 179 13.30 -2.91 21.22
CA LYS A 179 12.75 -4.12 20.60
C LYS A 179 12.91 -4.08 19.09
N LEU A 180 13.30 -5.21 18.51
CA LEU A 180 13.24 -5.41 17.06
C LEU A 180 11.78 -5.57 16.66
N SER A 181 11.22 -4.53 16.04
CA SER A 181 9.84 -4.53 15.58
C SER A 181 9.73 -3.68 14.31
N GLY A 182 9.71 -4.35 13.18
CA GLY A 182 9.53 -3.77 11.87
C GLY A 182 8.93 -4.76 10.89
N VAL A 183 9.03 -4.44 9.60
CA VAL A 183 8.43 -5.23 8.52
C VAL A 183 8.88 -6.69 8.55
N LEU A 184 10.16 -6.94 8.83
CA LEU A 184 10.72 -8.30 8.92
C LEU A 184 10.10 -9.14 10.06
N GLN A 185 9.59 -8.50 11.11
CA GLN A 185 8.87 -9.16 12.21
C GLN A 185 7.34 -9.13 12.01
N GLY A 186 6.85 -8.71 10.83
CA GLY A 186 5.43 -8.60 10.53
C GLY A 186 4.75 -7.36 11.13
N ASN A 187 5.50 -6.38 11.63
CA ASN A 187 4.95 -5.13 12.16
C ASN A 187 5.18 -3.98 11.17
N LEU A 188 4.10 -3.52 10.52
CA LEU A 188 4.13 -2.39 9.60
C LEU A 188 4.11 -1.02 10.31
N GLY A 189 4.00 -1.02 11.64
CA GLY A 189 3.84 0.16 12.46
C GLY A 189 2.37 0.53 12.68
N ASP A 190 2.17 1.63 13.39
CA ASP A 190 0.85 2.18 13.70
C ASP A 190 0.60 3.40 12.81
N SER A 191 -0.65 3.56 12.40
CA SER A 191 -1.11 4.73 11.67
C SER A 191 -0.88 6.00 12.50
N THR A 192 -0.30 7.02 11.86
CA THR A 192 -0.12 8.34 12.48
C THR A 192 -1.43 9.10 12.63
N ARG A 193 -2.44 8.79 11.82
CA ARG A 193 -3.74 9.46 11.81
C ARG A 193 -4.78 8.75 12.68
N TYR A 194 -4.87 7.43 12.54
CA TYR A 194 -5.89 6.60 13.20
C TYR A 194 -5.39 5.99 14.52
N SER A 195 -4.08 6.04 14.79
CA SER A 195 -3.47 5.42 15.98
C SER A 195 -3.78 3.91 16.11
N GLU A 196 -4.04 3.24 14.97
CA GLU A 196 -4.34 1.82 14.87
C GLU A 196 -3.20 1.09 14.13
N PRO A 197 -2.88 -0.18 14.48
CA PRO A 197 -1.90 -0.96 13.74
C PRO A 197 -2.26 -1.09 12.26
N VAL A 198 -1.31 -0.76 11.37
CA VAL A 198 -1.51 -0.78 9.92
C VAL A 198 -1.94 -2.16 9.43
N TRP A 199 -1.35 -3.23 9.98
CA TRP A 199 -1.71 -4.60 9.64
C TRP A 199 -3.20 -4.91 9.87
N THR A 200 -3.79 -4.42 10.96
CA THR A 200 -5.21 -4.62 11.28
C THR A 200 -6.09 -3.92 10.27
N MET A 201 -5.76 -2.67 9.93
CA MET A 201 -6.46 -1.89 8.91
C MET A 201 -6.40 -2.56 7.53
N MET A 202 -5.24 -3.09 7.15
CA MET A 202 -5.04 -3.81 5.88
C MET A 202 -5.82 -5.12 5.85
N LYS A 203 -5.79 -5.91 6.93
CA LYS A 203 -6.49 -7.20 7.03
C LYS A 203 -8.00 -7.06 6.85
N ARG A 204 -8.59 -5.96 7.32
CA ARG A 204 -10.02 -5.67 7.15
C ARG A 204 -10.42 -5.40 5.69
N ARG A 205 -9.54 -4.77 4.90
CA ARG A 205 -9.78 -4.42 3.49
C ARG A 205 -9.33 -5.51 2.50
N PHE A 206 -8.54 -6.46 2.98
CA PHE A 206 -7.97 -7.53 2.16
C PHE A 206 -9.02 -8.38 1.41
N PRO A 207 -10.13 -8.83 2.02
CA PRO A 207 -11.12 -9.65 1.32
C PRO A 207 -11.79 -8.93 0.14
N ILE A 208 -12.09 -7.63 0.30
CA ILE A 208 -12.75 -6.82 -0.73
C ILE A 208 -11.83 -6.63 -1.93
N SER A 209 -10.57 -6.24 -1.65
CA SER A 209 -9.58 -6.03 -2.70
C SER A 209 -9.21 -7.33 -3.41
N LEU A 210 -9.14 -8.44 -2.66
CA LEU A 210 -8.93 -9.78 -3.20
C LEU A 210 -10.06 -10.19 -4.14
N PHE A 211 -11.31 -9.94 -3.74
CA PHE A 211 -12.49 -10.23 -4.56
C PHE A 211 -12.44 -9.45 -5.87
N PHE A 212 -12.32 -8.12 -5.83
CA PHE A 212 -12.31 -7.32 -7.06
C PHE A 212 -11.11 -7.58 -7.94
N GLY A 213 -9.92 -7.79 -7.37
CA GLY A 213 -8.73 -8.11 -8.16
C GLY A 213 -8.84 -9.49 -8.82
N LEU A 214 -9.22 -10.55 -8.09
CA LEU A 214 -9.36 -11.87 -8.70
C LEU A 214 -10.53 -11.94 -9.69
N ALA A 215 -11.69 -11.37 -9.34
CA ALA A 215 -12.85 -11.33 -10.22
C ALA A 215 -12.55 -10.55 -11.49
N SER A 216 -11.85 -9.41 -11.40
CA SER A 216 -11.45 -8.63 -12.58
C SER A 216 -10.44 -9.38 -13.44
N ILE A 217 -9.45 -10.07 -12.85
CA ILE A 217 -8.53 -10.95 -13.59
C ILE A 217 -9.32 -12.02 -14.34
N ILE A 218 -10.15 -12.80 -13.63
CA ILE A 218 -10.90 -13.91 -14.23
C ILE A 218 -11.80 -13.40 -15.35
N LEU A 219 -12.58 -12.34 -15.10
CA LEU A 219 -13.50 -11.77 -16.09
C LEU A 219 -12.75 -11.21 -17.31
N THR A 220 -11.63 -10.52 -17.09
CA THR A 220 -10.80 -9.97 -18.17
C THR A 220 -10.31 -11.08 -19.09
N TYR A 221 -9.77 -12.17 -18.55
CA TYR A 221 -9.31 -13.29 -19.37
C TYR A 221 -10.46 -14.04 -20.04
N LEU A 222 -11.56 -14.26 -19.32
CA LEU A 222 -12.74 -14.96 -19.82
C LEU A 222 -13.41 -14.23 -21.00
N VAL A 223 -13.36 -12.90 -21.03
CA VAL A 223 -13.95 -12.11 -22.12
C VAL A 223 -12.92 -11.82 -23.22
N CYS A 224 -11.72 -11.35 -22.87
CA CYS A 224 -10.75 -10.86 -23.86
C CYS A 224 -10.08 -11.99 -24.65
N VAL A 225 -9.80 -13.14 -24.03
CA VAL A 225 -9.12 -14.25 -24.71
C VAL A 225 -10.02 -14.83 -25.81
N PRO A 226 -11.28 -15.23 -25.56
CA PRO A 226 -12.15 -15.72 -26.64
C PRO A 226 -12.39 -14.68 -27.73
N LEU A 227 -12.54 -13.40 -27.36
CA LEU A 227 -12.71 -12.31 -28.32
C LEU A 227 -11.46 -12.13 -29.20
N GLY A 228 -10.27 -12.17 -28.62
CA GLY A 228 -9.00 -12.07 -29.35
C GLY A 228 -8.81 -13.24 -30.31
N VAL A 229 -9.13 -14.46 -29.87
CA VAL A 229 -9.11 -15.67 -30.70
C VAL A 229 -10.09 -15.55 -31.86
N LEU A 230 -11.34 -15.16 -31.58
CA LEU A 230 -12.37 -14.97 -32.61
C LEU A 230 -11.92 -13.95 -33.67
N LYS A 231 -11.30 -12.85 -33.25
CA LYS A 231 -10.80 -11.79 -34.15
C LYS A 231 -9.62 -12.24 -35.00
N ALA A 232 -8.73 -13.08 -34.48
CA ALA A 232 -7.63 -13.64 -35.26
C ALA A 232 -8.13 -14.65 -36.30
N ILE A 233 -9.05 -15.54 -35.92
CA ILE A 233 -9.63 -16.54 -36.85
C ILE A 233 -10.43 -15.85 -37.97
N LYS A 234 -11.19 -14.80 -37.62
CA LYS A 234 -11.99 -14.03 -38.57
C LYS A 234 -11.28 -12.76 -39.04
N HIS A 235 -9.97 -12.78 -39.15
CA HIS A 235 -9.20 -11.61 -39.56
C HIS A 235 -9.65 -11.07 -40.92
N ARG A 236 -9.71 -9.74 -41.07
CA ARG A 236 -10.20 -9.02 -42.26
C ARG A 236 -11.69 -9.24 -42.61
N THR A 237 -12.48 -9.80 -41.69
CA THR A 237 -13.93 -9.86 -41.85
C THR A 237 -14.61 -8.65 -41.19
N PRO A 238 -15.88 -8.32 -41.53
CA PRO A 238 -16.63 -7.29 -40.83
C PRO A 238 -16.72 -7.53 -39.31
N THR A 239 -16.71 -8.79 -38.86
CA THR A 239 -16.69 -9.09 -37.42
C THR A 239 -15.41 -8.61 -36.74
N ASP A 240 -14.26 -8.69 -37.41
CA ASP A 240 -13.00 -8.14 -36.90
C ASP A 240 -13.06 -6.61 -36.87
N THR A 241 -13.58 -5.97 -37.92
CA THR A 241 -13.70 -4.51 -37.99
C THR A 241 -14.65 -3.94 -36.93
N VAL A 242 -15.88 -4.47 -36.82
CA VAL A 242 -16.90 -3.98 -35.87
C VAL A 242 -16.43 -4.15 -34.43
N THR A 243 -15.90 -5.33 -34.08
CA THR A 243 -15.39 -5.56 -32.72
C THR A 243 -14.16 -4.69 -32.43
N SER A 244 -13.30 -4.41 -33.42
CA SER A 244 -12.18 -3.47 -33.24
C SER A 244 -12.69 -2.06 -32.92
N VAL A 245 -13.70 -1.57 -33.63
CA VAL A 245 -14.30 -0.26 -33.37
C VAL A 245 -14.83 -0.19 -31.94
N ILE A 246 -15.58 -1.21 -31.48
CA ILE A 246 -16.10 -1.28 -30.11
C ILE A 246 -14.95 -1.28 -29.09
N ILE A 247 -13.92 -2.10 -29.32
CA ILE A 247 -12.75 -2.22 -28.43
C ILE A 247 -12.02 -0.87 -28.32
N PHE A 248 -11.72 -0.21 -29.43
CA PHE A 248 -11.00 1.07 -29.44
C PHE A 248 -11.85 2.22 -28.90
N PHE A 249 -13.16 2.20 -29.15
CA PHE A 249 -14.08 3.15 -28.54
C PHE A 249 -14.10 3.00 -27.02
N GLY A 250 -14.23 1.77 -26.52
CA GLY A 250 -14.18 1.49 -25.08
C GLY A 250 -12.84 1.88 -24.45
N TYR A 251 -11.73 1.64 -25.16
CA TYR A 251 -10.39 2.02 -24.71
C TYR A 251 -10.19 3.53 -24.55
N ALA A 252 -10.89 4.34 -25.35
CA ALA A 252 -10.82 5.79 -25.25
C ALA A 252 -11.45 6.33 -23.95
N ILE A 253 -12.27 5.53 -23.26
CA ILE A 253 -12.95 5.91 -22.03
C ILE A 253 -12.15 5.42 -20.83
N PRO A 254 -11.61 6.31 -19.97
CA PRO A 254 -10.98 5.89 -18.73
C PRO A 254 -11.96 5.10 -17.85
N GLY A 255 -11.50 4.02 -17.21
CA GLY A 255 -12.39 3.13 -16.43
C GLY A 255 -13.19 3.84 -15.33
N PHE A 256 -12.62 4.84 -14.66
CA PHE A 256 -13.35 5.62 -13.66
C PHE A 256 -14.42 6.52 -14.29
N VAL A 257 -14.16 7.10 -15.47
CA VAL A 257 -15.15 7.91 -16.20
C VAL A 257 -16.33 7.04 -16.60
N LEU A 258 -16.05 5.84 -17.12
CA LEU A 258 -17.08 4.83 -17.39
C LEU A 258 -17.88 4.52 -16.11
N GLY A 259 -17.21 4.40 -14.97
CA GLY A 259 -17.87 4.20 -13.67
C GLY A 259 -18.87 5.30 -13.31
N VAL A 260 -18.52 6.57 -13.51
CA VAL A 260 -19.46 7.68 -13.30
C VAL A 260 -20.68 7.55 -14.20
N PHE A 261 -20.49 7.26 -15.50
CA PHE A 261 -21.61 7.08 -16.44
C PHE A 261 -22.49 5.88 -16.05
N LEU A 262 -21.87 4.74 -15.75
CA LEU A 262 -22.58 3.52 -15.36
C LEU A 262 -23.38 3.73 -14.08
N MET A 263 -22.81 4.38 -13.08
CA MET A 263 -23.51 4.69 -11.84
C MET A 263 -24.71 5.62 -12.10
N VAL A 264 -24.53 6.72 -12.85
CA VAL A 264 -25.62 7.66 -13.10
C VAL A 264 -26.78 7.02 -13.86
N ILE A 265 -26.48 6.22 -14.89
CA ILE A 265 -27.51 5.61 -15.73
C ILE A 265 -28.15 4.43 -15.01
N PHE A 266 -27.35 3.44 -14.59
CA PHE A 266 -27.85 2.15 -14.14
C PHE A 266 -28.19 2.11 -12.65
N ALA A 267 -27.47 2.87 -11.81
CA ALA A 267 -27.77 2.91 -10.37
C ALA A 267 -28.71 4.08 -10.01
N ALA A 268 -28.41 5.31 -10.44
CA ALA A 268 -29.20 6.48 -10.02
C ALA A 268 -30.52 6.63 -10.78
N ARG A 269 -30.50 6.56 -12.12
CA ARG A 269 -31.71 6.74 -12.94
C ARG A 269 -32.55 5.48 -13.04
N LEU A 270 -31.96 4.39 -13.51
CA LEU A 270 -32.69 3.14 -13.76
C LEU A 270 -32.91 2.31 -12.49
N ARG A 271 -32.11 2.54 -11.43
CA ARG A 271 -32.15 1.80 -10.15
C ARG A 271 -32.04 0.29 -10.34
N TRP A 272 -31.31 -0.12 -11.38
CA TRP A 272 -31.03 -1.52 -11.66
C TRP A 272 -29.93 -2.06 -10.75
N PHE A 273 -29.05 -1.20 -10.25
CA PHE A 273 -27.88 -1.57 -9.45
C PHE A 273 -27.74 -0.65 -8.24
N PRO A 274 -27.03 -1.09 -7.18
CA PRO A 274 -26.75 -0.27 -6.01
C PRO A 274 -25.85 0.94 -6.37
N LEU A 275 -25.99 2.01 -5.58
CA LEU A 275 -25.21 3.24 -5.73
C LEU A 275 -23.82 3.12 -5.11
N GLU A 276 -23.73 2.40 -3.99
CA GLU A 276 -22.55 2.38 -3.13
C GLU A 276 -22.43 1.03 -2.39
N GLY A 277 -21.23 0.77 -1.88
CA GLY A 277 -20.97 -0.33 -0.97
C GLY A 277 -20.67 -1.68 -1.64
N PHE A 278 -20.21 -2.62 -0.81
CA PHE A 278 -19.82 -3.97 -1.25
C PHE A 278 -20.94 -5.01 -1.15
N VAL A 279 -21.88 -4.79 -0.22
CA VAL A 279 -23.01 -5.68 0.09
C VAL A 279 -24.18 -4.86 0.65
N SER A 280 -25.40 -5.37 0.54
CA SER A 280 -26.59 -4.74 1.12
C SER A 280 -26.59 -4.76 2.65
N PRO A 281 -27.30 -3.83 3.33
CA PRO A 281 -27.43 -3.82 4.79
C PRO A 281 -28.01 -5.12 5.39
N ASN A 282 -28.91 -5.80 4.65
CA ASN A 282 -29.52 -7.06 5.06
C ASN A 282 -28.68 -8.30 4.67
N PHE A 283 -27.45 -8.15 4.19
CA PHE A 283 -26.61 -9.25 3.72
C PHE A 283 -26.45 -10.38 4.75
N ALA A 284 -26.37 -10.04 6.03
CA ALA A 284 -26.24 -11.01 7.12
C ALA A 284 -27.42 -12.00 7.18
N GLU A 285 -28.63 -11.54 6.84
CA GLU A 285 -29.89 -12.27 6.90
C GLU A 285 -30.17 -13.11 5.65
N LEU A 286 -29.43 -12.87 4.56
CA LEU A 286 -29.60 -13.60 3.31
C LEU A 286 -29.09 -15.04 3.42
N GLY A 287 -29.82 -15.97 2.76
CA GLY A 287 -29.33 -17.32 2.51
C GLY A 287 -28.10 -17.34 1.59
N PHE A 288 -27.44 -18.49 1.45
CA PHE A 288 -26.19 -18.62 0.69
C PHE A 288 -26.29 -18.07 -0.75
N PHE A 289 -27.32 -18.47 -1.50
CA PHE A 289 -27.55 -17.98 -2.86
C PHE A 289 -27.94 -16.49 -2.91
N GLY A 290 -28.64 -16.00 -1.90
CA GLY A 290 -28.97 -14.58 -1.76
C GLY A 290 -27.72 -13.72 -1.58
N LYS A 291 -26.77 -14.18 -0.74
CA LYS A 291 -25.47 -13.54 -0.54
C LYS A 291 -24.65 -13.47 -1.84
N ILE A 292 -24.64 -14.55 -2.62
CA ILE A 292 -23.94 -14.55 -3.92
C ILE A 292 -24.60 -13.57 -4.89
N GLY A 293 -25.93 -13.58 -4.97
CA GLY A 293 -26.68 -12.66 -5.83
C GLY A 293 -26.42 -11.20 -5.47
N ASP A 294 -26.50 -10.87 -4.18
CA ASP A 294 -26.24 -9.52 -3.66
C ASP A 294 -24.80 -9.07 -3.97
N LEU A 295 -23.82 -9.93 -3.73
CA LEU A 295 -22.43 -9.64 -4.03
C LEU A 295 -22.19 -9.38 -5.52
N LEU A 296 -22.75 -10.22 -6.39
CA LEU A 296 -22.65 -10.02 -7.84
C LEU A 296 -23.34 -8.72 -8.27
N HIS A 297 -24.48 -8.39 -7.65
CA HIS A 297 -25.23 -7.18 -7.94
C HIS A 297 -24.42 -5.92 -7.63
N HIS A 298 -23.68 -5.89 -6.52
CA HIS A 298 -22.77 -4.79 -6.20
C HIS A 298 -21.50 -4.80 -7.06
N ALA A 299 -21.06 -5.97 -7.53
CA ALA A 299 -19.80 -6.12 -8.23
C ALA A 299 -19.85 -5.80 -9.74
N ILE A 300 -21.01 -5.89 -10.40
CA ILE A 300 -21.11 -5.80 -11.87
C ILE A 300 -20.56 -4.46 -12.41
N LEU A 301 -21.03 -3.32 -11.90
CA LEU A 301 -20.60 -2.02 -12.42
C LEU A 301 -19.11 -1.74 -12.17
N PRO A 302 -18.56 -1.94 -10.95
CA PRO A 302 -17.12 -1.79 -10.73
C PRO A 302 -16.28 -2.73 -11.61
N LEU A 303 -16.68 -4.00 -11.76
CA LEU A 303 -15.94 -4.97 -12.57
C LEU A 303 -15.93 -4.60 -14.06
N CYS A 304 -17.02 -4.04 -14.59
CA CYS A 304 -17.03 -3.48 -15.95
C CYS A 304 -15.98 -2.35 -16.11
N CYS A 305 -15.84 -1.51 -15.09
CA CYS A 305 -14.87 -0.42 -15.09
C CYS A 305 -13.42 -0.93 -15.02
N TYR A 306 -13.17 -1.96 -14.23
CA TYR A 306 -11.86 -2.63 -14.18
C TYR A 306 -11.51 -3.33 -15.50
N LEU A 307 -12.48 -3.98 -16.12
CA LEU A 307 -12.29 -4.72 -17.38
C LEU A 307 -11.91 -3.79 -18.53
N VAL A 308 -12.53 -2.60 -18.64
CA VAL A 308 -12.33 -1.72 -19.82
C VAL A 308 -10.87 -1.32 -20.01
N GLY A 309 -10.11 -1.13 -18.91
CA GLY A 309 -8.70 -0.73 -18.97
C GLY A 309 -7.77 -1.78 -19.57
N SER A 310 -8.10 -3.07 -19.42
CA SER A 310 -7.34 -4.20 -19.96
C SER A 310 -7.95 -4.76 -21.25
N PHE A 311 -9.14 -4.30 -21.63
CA PHE A 311 -9.95 -4.89 -22.68
C PHE A 311 -9.26 -4.84 -24.06
N ALA A 312 -8.76 -3.67 -24.45
CA ALA A 312 -8.08 -3.51 -25.73
C ALA A 312 -6.69 -4.14 -25.75
N SER A 313 -5.91 -3.97 -24.68
CA SER A 313 -4.55 -4.47 -24.62
C SER A 313 -4.51 -6.00 -24.68
N LEU A 314 -5.26 -6.70 -23.82
CA LEU A 314 -5.25 -8.16 -23.80
C LEU A 314 -5.89 -8.76 -25.06
N THR A 315 -7.00 -8.20 -25.54
CA THR A 315 -7.66 -8.70 -26.76
C THR A 315 -6.75 -8.59 -27.98
N MET A 316 -6.07 -7.45 -28.15
CA MET A 316 -5.14 -7.25 -29.26
C MET A 316 -3.85 -8.06 -29.09
N LEU A 317 -3.36 -8.23 -27.86
CA LEU A 317 -2.23 -9.12 -27.57
C LEU A 317 -2.53 -10.54 -28.02
N VAL A 318 -3.67 -11.11 -27.61
CA VAL A 318 -4.10 -12.46 -28.01
C VAL A 318 -4.26 -12.53 -29.54
N LYS A 319 -4.92 -11.53 -30.15
CA LYS A 319 -5.12 -11.48 -31.60
C LYS A 319 -3.81 -11.50 -32.37
N ASN A 320 -2.89 -10.60 -32.02
CA ASN A 320 -1.63 -10.42 -32.76
C ASN A 320 -0.74 -11.64 -32.61
N ASN A 321 -0.58 -12.16 -31.39
CA ASN A 321 0.19 -13.38 -31.17
C ASN A 321 -0.38 -14.59 -31.91
N LEU A 322 -1.72 -14.71 -31.95
CA LEU A 322 -2.34 -15.80 -32.71
C LEU A 322 -2.14 -15.63 -34.22
N LEU A 323 -2.24 -14.42 -34.75
CA LEU A 323 -1.95 -14.16 -36.17
C LEU A 323 -0.51 -14.54 -36.54
N ASP A 324 0.46 -14.21 -35.69
CA ASP A 324 1.86 -14.57 -35.90
C ASP A 324 2.05 -16.10 -35.89
N GLN A 325 1.41 -16.79 -34.95
CA GLN A 325 1.45 -18.26 -34.91
C GLN A 325 0.74 -18.91 -36.10
N LEU A 326 -0.37 -18.34 -36.59
CA LEU A 326 -1.07 -18.84 -37.78
C LEU A 326 -0.22 -18.70 -39.06
N ALA A 327 0.67 -17.70 -39.12
CA ALA A 327 1.57 -17.49 -40.26
C ALA A 327 2.79 -18.44 -40.26
N SER A 328 3.01 -19.20 -39.18
CA SER A 328 4.20 -20.03 -38.99
C SER A 328 4.21 -21.31 -39.85
N ASP A 329 5.42 -21.80 -40.14
CA ASP A 329 5.62 -22.98 -40.98
C ASP A 329 5.07 -24.27 -40.34
N TYR A 330 5.04 -24.38 -39.00
CA TYR A 330 4.52 -25.57 -38.35
C TYR A 330 3.00 -25.70 -38.53
N VAL A 331 2.27 -24.58 -38.59
CA VAL A 331 0.81 -24.58 -38.87
C VAL A 331 0.58 -24.96 -40.32
N ARG A 332 1.32 -24.37 -41.27
CA ARG A 332 1.25 -24.73 -42.69
C ARG A 332 1.54 -26.22 -42.91
N THR A 333 2.57 -26.74 -42.23
CA THR A 333 2.93 -28.16 -42.28
C THR A 333 1.84 -29.06 -41.71
N ALA A 334 1.20 -28.68 -40.60
CA ALA A 334 0.11 -29.45 -40.02
C ALA A 334 -1.10 -29.55 -40.97
N VAL A 335 -1.47 -28.43 -41.60
CA VAL A 335 -2.55 -28.39 -42.59
C VAL A 335 -2.18 -29.21 -43.83
N ALA A 336 -0.93 -29.12 -44.32
CA ALA A 336 -0.44 -29.93 -45.44
C ALA A 336 -0.46 -31.44 -45.15
N LYS A 337 -0.32 -31.85 -43.88
CA LYS A 337 -0.47 -33.23 -43.42
C LYS A 337 -1.93 -33.69 -43.26
N GLY A 338 -2.90 -32.84 -43.60
CA GLY A 338 -4.34 -33.16 -43.56
C GLY A 338 -5.06 -32.79 -42.26
N VAL A 339 -4.43 -32.06 -41.34
CA VAL A 339 -5.12 -31.55 -40.15
C VAL A 339 -6.08 -30.43 -40.57
N GLU A 340 -7.36 -30.53 -40.17
CA GLU A 340 -8.35 -29.48 -40.42
C GLU A 340 -7.85 -28.14 -39.86
N TYR A 341 -8.02 -27.03 -40.60
CA TYR A 341 -7.54 -25.70 -40.20
C TYR A 341 -7.98 -25.32 -38.78
N LYS A 342 -9.24 -25.60 -38.40
CA LYS A 342 -9.75 -25.35 -37.03
C LYS A 342 -8.98 -26.12 -35.96
N ASN A 343 -8.64 -27.37 -36.23
CA ASN A 343 -7.88 -28.23 -35.32
C ASN A 343 -6.41 -27.79 -35.26
N ALA A 344 -5.83 -27.34 -36.37
CA ALA A 344 -4.50 -26.73 -36.37
C ALA A 344 -4.46 -25.41 -35.58
N VAL A 345 -5.51 -24.59 -35.67
CA VAL A 345 -5.64 -23.35 -34.90
C VAL A 345 -5.75 -23.65 -33.40
N ILE A 346 -6.73 -24.44 -32.97
CA ILE A 346 -7.00 -24.68 -31.54
C ILE A 346 -5.91 -25.55 -30.91
N GLY A 347 -5.47 -26.59 -31.61
CA GLY A 347 -4.52 -27.58 -31.08
C GLY A 347 -3.05 -27.17 -31.15
N HIS A 348 -2.66 -26.29 -32.09
CA HIS A 348 -1.26 -25.90 -32.27
C HIS A 348 -1.03 -24.39 -32.15
N ALA A 349 -1.71 -23.57 -32.95
CA ALA A 349 -1.47 -22.12 -32.98
C ALA A 349 -1.85 -21.43 -31.65
N LEU A 350 -3.03 -21.75 -31.12
CA LEU A 350 -3.56 -21.13 -29.91
C LEU A 350 -2.68 -21.40 -28.69
N ARG A 351 -2.24 -22.65 -28.52
CA ARG A 351 -1.35 -23.04 -27.41
C ARG A 351 -0.05 -22.23 -27.39
N ASN A 352 0.57 -22.04 -28.55
CA ASN A 352 1.81 -21.27 -28.66
C ASN A 352 1.58 -19.76 -28.55
N SER A 353 0.44 -19.27 -29.02
CA SER A 353 0.07 -17.84 -28.93
C SER A 353 -0.17 -17.36 -27.49
N PHE A 354 -0.40 -18.29 -26.55
CA PHE A 354 -0.69 -17.98 -25.16
C PHE A 354 0.58 -17.76 -24.32
N ILE A 355 1.77 -18.07 -24.84
CA ILE A 355 3.04 -17.93 -24.09
C ILE A 355 3.26 -16.46 -23.65
N PRO A 356 3.10 -15.43 -24.52
CA PRO A 356 3.27 -14.05 -24.10
C PRO A 356 2.16 -13.57 -23.15
N VAL A 357 0.95 -14.11 -23.31
CA VAL A 357 -0.17 -13.84 -22.39
C VAL A 357 0.15 -14.33 -20.98
N ALA A 358 0.63 -15.57 -20.87
CA ALA A 358 1.07 -16.17 -19.61
C ALA A 358 2.21 -15.39 -18.94
N ALA A 359 3.15 -14.85 -19.72
CA ALA A 359 4.26 -14.06 -19.21
C ALA A 359 3.82 -12.74 -18.55
N THR A 360 2.68 -12.19 -18.94
CA THR A 360 2.12 -10.95 -18.35
C THR A 360 1.13 -11.21 -17.21
N MET A 361 0.71 -12.47 -17.00
CA MET A 361 -0.41 -12.80 -16.13
C MET A 361 -0.20 -12.41 -14.67
N GLY A 362 1.03 -12.49 -14.18
CA GLY A 362 1.36 -12.13 -12.80
C GLY A 362 1.42 -10.63 -12.54
N GLN A 363 1.57 -9.78 -13.57
CA GLN A 363 1.38 -8.34 -13.40
C GLN A 363 -0.07 -8.03 -13.03
N ALA A 364 -1.03 -8.86 -13.46
CA ALA A 364 -2.44 -8.68 -13.13
C ALA A 364 -2.72 -8.80 -11.62
N LEU A 365 -1.87 -9.50 -10.85
CA LEU A 365 -1.98 -9.56 -9.39
C LEU A 365 -1.75 -8.21 -8.71
N THR A 366 -1.11 -7.25 -9.38
CA THR A 366 -0.95 -5.90 -8.82
C THR A 366 -2.28 -5.17 -8.65
N VAL A 367 -3.31 -5.52 -9.43
CA VAL A 367 -4.67 -4.97 -9.30
C VAL A 367 -5.26 -5.25 -7.90
N LEU A 368 -4.79 -6.29 -7.20
CA LEU A 368 -5.22 -6.60 -5.83
C LEU A 368 -4.85 -5.53 -4.80
N VAL A 369 -3.83 -4.71 -5.06
CA VAL A 369 -3.35 -3.67 -4.13
C VAL A 369 -3.40 -2.29 -4.76
N ALA A 370 -2.94 -2.20 -6.01
CA ALA A 370 -2.85 -0.98 -6.79
C ALA A 370 -4.05 -0.85 -7.75
N GLY A 371 -5.23 -1.36 -7.35
CA GLY A 371 -6.48 -1.15 -8.06
C GLY A 371 -6.77 0.34 -8.31
N SER A 372 -7.90 0.63 -8.94
CA SER A 372 -8.24 2.02 -9.25
C SER A 372 -8.89 2.66 -8.03
N PHE A 373 -8.11 3.45 -7.29
CA PHE A 373 -8.65 4.26 -6.17
C PHE A 373 -9.82 5.14 -6.62
N LEU A 374 -9.87 5.57 -7.89
CA LEU A 374 -10.99 6.34 -8.44
C LEU A 374 -12.24 5.47 -8.60
N ILE A 375 -12.11 4.24 -9.10
CA ILE A 375 -13.25 3.31 -9.18
C ILE A 375 -13.74 2.99 -7.77
N GLU A 376 -12.81 2.72 -6.83
CA GLU A 376 -13.14 2.50 -5.43
C GLU A 376 -13.85 3.70 -4.80
N ARG A 377 -13.38 4.92 -5.05
CA ARG A 377 -14.01 6.15 -4.55
C ARG A 377 -15.41 6.38 -5.11
N ILE A 378 -15.60 6.09 -6.40
CA ILE A 378 -16.89 6.24 -7.09
C ILE A 378 -17.90 5.29 -6.45
N PHE A 379 -17.62 4.00 -6.38
CA PHE A 379 -18.56 2.99 -5.90
C PHE A 379 -18.55 2.80 -4.36
N ASP A 380 -17.84 3.66 -3.62
CA ASP A 380 -17.64 3.57 -2.17
C ASP A 380 -17.15 2.19 -1.69
N ILE A 381 -16.10 1.70 -2.34
CA ILE A 381 -15.48 0.41 -2.04
C ILE A 381 -14.25 0.64 -1.17
N ASP A 382 -14.23 0.05 0.02
CA ASP A 382 -13.12 0.10 0.98
C ASP A 382 -11.94 -0.83 0.59
N GLY A 383 -11.29 -0.55 -0.55
CA GLY A 383 -10.15 -1.30 -1.04
C GLY A 383 -8.77 -0.76 -0.62
N PHE A 384 -7.72 -1.48 -1.01
CA PHE A 384 -6.32 -1.05 -0.81
C PHE A 384 -5.96 0.19 -1.61
N GLY A 385 -6.53 0.36 -2.80
CA GLY A 385 -6.22 1.51 -3.66
C GLY A 385 -6.63 2.82 -3.00
N LEU A 386 -7.87 2.88 -2.50
CA LEU A 386 -8.41 4.02 -1.79
C LEU A 386 -7.69 4.25 -0.45
N MET A 387 -7.39 3.19 0.31
CA MET A 387 -6.61 3.30 1.54
C MET A 387 -5.22 3.91 1.30
N GLY A 388 -4.50 3.43 0.27
CA GLY A 388 -3.19 3.96 -0.10
C GLY A 388 -3.24 5.42 -0.55
N PHE A 389 -4.27 5.78 -1.32
CA PHE A 389 -4.48 7.16 -1.77
C PHE A 389 -4.81 8.11 -0.61
N ASN A 390 -5.74 7.72 0.28
CA ASN A 390 -6.09 8.52 1.45
C ASN A 390 -4.88 8.69 2.38
N ALA A 391 -4.08 7.64 2.57
CA ALA A 391 -2.85 7.74 3.35
C ALA A 391 -1.83 8.69 2.74
N LEU A 392 -1.78 8.82 1.41
CA LEU A 392 -0.91 9.78 0.75
C LEU A 392 -1.39 11.23 1.00
N LEU A 393 -2.71 11.47 0.90
CA LEU A 393 -3.32 12.78 1.14
C LEU A 393 -3.20 13.21 2.61
N GLU A 394 -3.48 12.28 3.52
CA GLU A 394 -3.41 12.45 4.97
C GLU A 394 -1.98 12.36 5.50
N LYS A 395 -1.00 12.09 4.63
CA LYS A 395 0.42 11.93 4.95
C LYS A 395 0.69 10.89 6.03
N ASP A 396 -0.09 9.82 6.03
CA ASP A 396 0.07 8.69 6.92
C ASP A 396 1.14 7.72 6.41
N TYR A 397 2.40 8.06 6.71
CA TYR A 397 3.57 7.35 6.17
C TYR A 397 3.60 5.85 6.48
N PRO A 398 3.24 5.37 7.69
CA PRO A 398 3.13 3.94 7.98
C PRO A 398 2.19 3.19 7.03
N ILE A 399 1.03 3.74 6.70
CA ILE A 399 0.09 3.11 5.77
C ILE A 399 0.68 3.12 4.35
N VAL A 400 1.22 4.24 3.88
CA VAL A 400 1.84 4.32 2.54
C VAL A 400 2.94 3.27 2.39
N MET A 401 3.83 3.17 3.39
CA MET A 401 4.91 2.19 3.42
C MET A 401 4.37 0.75 3.48
N GLY A 402 3.30 0.49 4.23
CA GLY A 402 2.62 -0.80 4.28
C GLY A 402 2.05 -1.21 2.92
N THR A 403 1.30 -0.32 2.27
CA THR A 403 0.70 -0.56 0.94
C THR A 403 1.77 -0.82 -0.12
N VAL A 404 2.85 -0.04 -0.13
CA VAL A 404 3.99 -0.25 -1.03
C VAL A 404 4.68 -1.59 -0.79
N THR A 405 4.87 -1.96 0.47
CA THR A 405 5.49 -3.24 0.84
C THR A 405 4.67 -4.43 0.35
N VAL A 406 3.35 -4.42 0.63
CA VAL A 406 2.45 -5.51 0.21
C VAL A 406 2.26 -5.54 -1.30
N GLY A 407 2.12 -4.38 -1.95
CA GLY A 407 2.02 -4.27 -3.40
C GLY A 407 3.29 -4.74 -4.12
N GLY A 408 4.47 -4.34 -3.64
CA GLY A 408 5.75 -4.78 -4.16
C GLY A 408 5.97 -6.29 -3.99
N LEU A 409 5.62 -6.83 -2.83
CA LEU A 409 5.66 -8.27 -2.59
C LEU A 409 4.75 -9.04 -3.55
N LEU A 410 3.50 -8.59 -3.73
CA LEU A 410 2.55 -9.23 -4.64
C LEU A 410 2.98 -9.12 -6.11
N LEU A 411 3.55 -7.98 -6.52
CA LEU A 411 4.15 -7.84 -7.85
C LEU A 411 5.27 -8.85 -8.07
N MET A 412 6.18 -9.02 -7.12
CA MET A 412 7.29 -9.97 -7.24
C MET A 412 6.83 -11.42 -7.23
N LEU A 413 5.88 -11.77 -6.36
CA LEU A 413 5.25 -13.09 -6.36
C LEU A 413 4.52 -13.35 -7.67
N GLY A 414 3.82 -12.36 -8.23
CA GLY A 414 3.19 -12.48 -9.53
C GLY A 414 4.20 -12.66 -10.66
N ASN A 415 5.30 -11.91 -10.63
CA ASN A 415 6.39 -12.08 -11.59
C ASN A 415 6.96 -13.50 -11.56
N VAL A 416 7.16 -14.10 -10.37
CA VAL A 416 7.59 -15.51 -10.23
C VAL A 416 6.52 -16.48 -10.74
N LEU A 417 5.25 -16.22 -10.43
CA LEU A 417 4.13 -17.02 -10.93
C LEU A 417 4.08 -17.02 -12.46
N SER A 418 4.30 -15.86 -13.09
CA SER A 418 4.32 -15.71 -14.55
C SER A 418 5.41 -16.57 -15.20
N ASP A 419 6.62 -16.54 -14.66
CA ASP A 419 7.69 -17.38 -15.21
C ASP A 419 7.38 -18.85 -15.04
N MET A 420 6.77 -19.25 -13.92
CA MET A 420 6.38 -20.65 -13.67
C MET A 420 5.33 -21.13 -14.67
N ILE A 421 4.32 -20.29 -14.96
CA ILE A 421 3.30 -20.62 -15.97
C ILE A 421 3.95 -20.70 -17.36
N THR A 422 4.79 -19.72 -17.69
CA THR A 422 5.47 -19.65 -18.99
C THR A 422 6.40 -20.85 -19.21
N ALA A 423 7.21 -21.21 -18.20
CA ALA A 423 8.06 -22.39 -18.17
C ALA A 423 7.30 -23.70 -18.41
N ARG A 424 6.08 -23.79 -17.87
CA ARG A 424 5.24 -24.98 -18.00
C ARG A 424 4.57 -25.06 -19.36
N LEU A 425 4.26 -23.91 -19.97
CA LEU A 425 3.66 -23.83 -21.30
C LEU A 425 4.68 -24.07 -22.42
N ASP A 426 5.91 -23.57 -22.27
CA ASP A 426 6.99 -23.76 -23.24
C ASP A 426 8.24 -24.43 -22.59
N PRO A 427 8.41 -25.75 -22.75
CA PRO A 427 9.56 -26.48 -22.21
C PRO A 427 10.88 -26.15 -22.91
N ARG A 428 10.88 -25.35 -23.99
CA ARG A 428 12.09 -24.88 -24.67
C ARG A 428 12.74 -23.71 -23.93
N ILE A 429 11.98 -23.01 -23.09
CA ILE A 429 12.50 -21.89 -22.30
C ILE A 429 13.40 -22.44 -21.21
N ARG A 430 14.72 -22.37 -21.46
CA ARG A 430 15.75 -22.65 -20.47
C ARG A 430 16.10 -21.34 -19.78
N PHE A 431 15.57 -21.13 -18.59
CA PHE A 431 16.00 -20.03 -17.73
C PHE A 431 17.40 -20.36 -17.16
N GLU A 432 18.42 -19.63 -17.62
CA GLU A 432 19.82 -19.75 -17.15
C GLU A 432 20.09 -19.07 -15.80
#